data_AF-A0AAW1ULW0-F1
#
_entry.id   AF-A0AAW1ULW0-F1
#
_cell.length_a   1.000
_cell.length_b   1.000
_cell.length_c   1.000
_cell.angle_alpha   90.00
_cell.angle_beta   90.00
_cell.angle_gamma   90.00
#
_symmetry.space_group_name_H-M   'P 1'
#
loop_
_entity.id
_entity.type
_entity.pdbx_description
1 polymer ?
#
loop_
_entity_poly.entity_id
_entity_poly.type
_entity_poly.pdbx_seq_one_letter_code
_entity_poly.pdbx_strand_id
1 'polypeptide(L)'
;MHLLALADTVSTCNTDLAERFAIDAAKSAIAKENLVGQSDEVIADSLDDCGLRFLLAMKHYGYLLRCLPLAQRAQFQKQGVGTNNLAWAFHSESQEELLNLIPSFAKAEPTWPQLRELGIGWWIRNINLLRQCIQVLAKASYMAKQDPMDAALYYLAMNKKSLLWGLYRSKHDERMTNFFSNNFNEDRWRKAALKNAYALLGKQRFEHAAAFFLLAGNLKDAVKYVLTD
;
A
#
# COMPACT_ATOMS: atom_id res chain seq x y z
N MET A 1 -8.02 19.46 -20.13
CA MET A 1 -7.79 18.56 -18.97
C MET A 1 -6.47 17.82 -19.07
N HIS A 2 -6.32 16.69 -19.81
CA HIS A 2 -5.07 15.92 -19.81
C HIS A 2 -3.80 16.72 -20.16
N LEU A 3 -3.84 17.60 -21.18
CA LEU A 3 -2.72 18.49 -21.50
C LEU A 3 -2.38 19.49 -20.39
N LEU A 4 -3.37 19.93 -19.59
CA LEU A 4 -3.14 20.81 -18.44
C LEU A 4 -2.51 20.00 -17.29
N ALA A 5 -2.99 18.79 -17.05
CA ALA A 5 -2.40 17.87 -16.07
C ALA A 5 -0.96 17.50 -16.44
N LEU A 6 -0.66 17.27 -17.72
CA LEU A 6 0.71 17.11 -18.21
C LEU A 6 1.50 18.39 -17.96
N ALA A 7 1.04 19.56 -18.43
CA ALA A 7 1.74 20.83 -18.26
C ALA A 7 2.02 21.22 -16.80
N ASP A 8 1.13 20.89 -15.85
CA ASP A 8 1.29 21.19 -14.43
C ASP A 8 2.15 20.13 -13.70
N THR A 9 2.03 18.85 -14.07
CA THR A 9 2.96 17.80 -13.57
C THR A 9 4.36 17.94 -14.15
N VAL A 10 4.48 18.52 -15.35
CA VAL A 10 5.71 19.08 -15.89
C VAL A 10 6.10 20.29 -15.04
N SER A 11 5.31 21.35 -14.91
CA SER A 11 5.70 22.57 -14.15
C SER A 11 6.10 22.32 -12.68
N THR A 12 5.60 21.26 -12.04
CA THR A 12 5.98 20.83 -10.67
C THR A 12 7.12 19.79 -10.62
N CYS A 13 7.74 19.48 -11.76
CA CYS A 13 8.96 18.69 -11.91
C CYS A 13 10.01 19.34 -12.85
N ASN A 14 9.70 20.39 -13.60
CA ASN A 14 10.41 20.83 -14.82
C ASN A 14 11.01 22.25 -14.67
N THR A 15 11.64 22.50 -13.53
CA THR A 15 13.00 23.03 -13.58
C THR A 15 13.94 21.83 -13.49
N ASP A 16 13.93 21.19 -12.32
CA ASP A 16 14.95 20.24 -11.89
C ASP A 16 15.01 18.93 -12.70
N LEU A 17 13.89 18.26 -13.02
CA LEU A 17 13.96 16.93 -13.67
C LEU A 17 14.40 16.97 -15.14
N ALA A 18 14.01 18.00 -15.89
CA ALA A 18 14.46 18.18 -17.27
C ALA A 18 15.91 18.69 -17.33
N GLU A 19 16.30 19.53 -16.37
CA GLU A 19 17.70 19.87 -16.15
C GLU A 19 18.49 18.60 -15.79
N ARG A 20 18.03 17.73 -14.88
CA ARG A 20 18.67 16.44 -14.54
C ARG A 20 18.91 15.54 -15.76
N PHE A 21 17.95 15.39 -16.68
CA PHE A 21 18.18 14.61 -17.91
C PHE A 21 19.21 15.24 -18.86
N ALA A 22 19.35 16.57 -18.89
CA ALA A 22 20.43 17.24 -19.61
C ALA A 22 21.76 17.23 -18.84
N ILE A 23 21.70 17.24 -17.51
CA ILE A 23 22.82 17.27 -16.58
C ILE A 23 23.46 15.89 -16.44
N ASP A 24 22.75 14.76 -16.57
CA ASP A 24 23.38 13.44 -16.59
C ASP A 24 24.26 13.23 -17.82
N ALA A 25 23.98 13.92 -18.94
CA ALA A 25 24.89 14.03 -20.07
C ALA A 25 26.09 14.98 -19.82
N ALA A 26 26.04 15.81 -18.77
CA ALA A 26 27.07 16.78 -18.39
C ALA A 26 27.87 16.42 -17.11
N LYS A 27 27.34 15.55 -16.23
CA LYS A 27 27.89 15.09 -14.94
C LYS A 27 29.21 14.32 -15.04
N SER A 28 29.76 14.19 -16.25
CA SER A 28 31.19 13.98 -16.45
C SER A 28 32.05 15.12 -15.87
N ALA A 29 31.47 16.28 -15.55
CA ALA A 29 32.17 17.44 -15.01
C ALA A 29 31.44 18.14 -13.84
N ILE A 30 32.06 18.07 -12.65
CA ILE A 30 31.94 19.03 -11.52
C ILE A 30 30.62 18.93 -10.70
N ALA A 31 30.65 19.39 -9.44
CA ALA A 31 29.62 19.13 -8.41
C ALA A 31 29.44 20.30 -7.41
N LYS A 32 28.34 20.24 -6.62
CA LYS A 32 27.89 21.23 -5.58
C LYS A 32 27.41 22.57 -6.18
N GLU A 33 26.47 23.34 -5.63
CA GLU A 33 25.55 23.28 -4.46
C GLU A 33 24.36 24.26 -4.72
N ASN A 34 23.30 24.48 -3.93
CA ASN A 34 23.07 24.31 -2.48
C ASN A 34 21.58 24.12 -2.09
N LEU A 35 21.30 23.97 -0.78
CA LEU A 35 19.99 23.78 -0.12
C LEU A 35 18.95 24.93 -0.27
N VAL A 36 17.64 24.60 -0.43
CA VAL A 36 16.48 24.95 0.44
C VAL A 36 15.15 24.49 -0.21
N GLY A 37 14.35 23.68 0.48
CA GLY A 37 13.09 23.09 -0.05
C GLY A 37 12.78 21.65 0.42
N GLN A 38 13.53 21.13 1.38
CA GLN A 38 13.98 19.73 1.32
C GLN A 38 13.12 18.71 2.08
N SER A 39 12.33 17.95 1.31
CA SER A 39 12.10 16.52 1.57
C SER A 39 12.06 15.76 0.24
N ASP A 40 11.15 16.15 -0.64
CA ASP A 40 10.79 15.40 -1.85
C ASP A 40 11.88 15.50 -2.93
N GLU A 41 12.59 16.63 -3.00
CA GLU A 41 13.71 16.86 -3.93
C GLU A 41 14.92 15.98 -3.56
N VAL A 42 15.33 15.97 -2.28
CA VAL A 42 16.48 15.20 -1.80
C VAL A 42 16.26 13.70 -1.91
N ILE A 43 15.01 13.23 -1.74
CA ILE A 43 14.68 11.82 -1.96
C ILE A 43 14.58 11.52 -3.47
N ALA A 44 14.19 12.49 -4.31
CA ALA A 44 14.26 12.35 -5.77
C ALA A 44 15.71 12.34 -6.31
N ASP A 45 16.67 12.99 -5.64
CA ASP A 45 18.12 12.82 -5.92
C ASP A 45 18.64 11.40 -5.64
N SER A 46 17.99 10.66 -4.74
CA SER A 46 18.31 9.25 -4.47
C SER A 46 17.57 8.23 -5.35
N LEU A 47 16.75 8.68 -6.31
CA LEU A 47 16.05 7.77 -7.23
C LEU A 47 16.87 7.46 -8.48
N ASP A 48 16.77 6.20 -8.92
CA ASP A 48 17.25 5.79 -10.23
C ASP A 48 16.30 6.23 -11.37
N ASP A 49 16.78 6.12 -12.60
CA ASP A 49 16.08 6.49 -13.83
C ASP A 49 14.69 5.80 -13.96
N CYS A 50 14.59 4.56 -13.47
CA CYS A 50 13.33 3.82 -13.40
C CYS A 50 12.39 4.36 -12.29
N GLY A 51 12.93 4.68 -11.12
CA GLY A 51 12.19 5.31 -10.03
C GLY A 51 11.67 6.69 -10.40
N LEU A 52 12.46 7.53 -11.06
CA LEU A 52 12.06 8.85 -11.55
C LEU A 52 10.89 8.76 -12.55
N ARG A 53 10.91 7.79 -13.48
CA ARG A 53 9.81 7.54 -14.43
C ARG A 53 8.53 7.12 -13.71
N PHE A 54 8.61 6.25 -12.70
CA PHE A 54 7.45 5.88 -11.89
C PHE A 54 6.96 7.04 -11.01
N LEU A 55 7.85 7.82 -10.39
CA LEU A 55 7.50 8.99 -9.58
C LEU A 55 6.73 10.03 -10.42
N LEU A 56 7.17 10.31 -11.64
CA LEU A 56 6.45 11.20 -12.56
C LEU A 56 5.07 10.65 -12.91
N ALA A 57 4.95 9.35 -13.21
CA ALA A 57 3.67 8.69 -13.46
C ALA A 57 2.74 8.71 -12.22
N MET A 58 3.27 8.54 -11.02
CA MET A 58 2.55 8.62 -9.76
C MET A 58 2.06 10.05 -9.47
N LYS A 59 2.93 11.06 -9.63
CA LYS A 59 2.56 12.47 -9.52
C LYS A 59 1.46 12.83 -10.53
N HIS A 60 1.56 12.34 -11.77
CA HIS A 60 0.56 12.56 -12.82
C HIS A 60 -0.79 11.89 -12.51
N TYR A 61 -0.78 10.63 -12.08
CA TYR A 61 -1.97 9.91 -11.61
C TYR A 61 -2.65 10.66 -10.45
N GLY A 62 -1.86 11.03 -9.42
CA GLY A 62 -2.32 11.76 -8.24
C GLY A 62 -2.77 13.20 -8.53
N TYR A 63 -2.39 13.79 -9.67
CA TYR A 63 -2.93 15.05 -10.16
C TYR A 63 -4.26 14.85 -10.88
N LEU A 64 -4.34 13.88 -11.80
CA LEU A 64 -5.59 13.57 -12.53
C LEU A 64 -6.75 13.28 -11.58
N LEU A 65 -6.50 12.57 -10.47
CA LEU A 65 -7.53 12.35 -9.43
C LEU A 65 -8.10 13.64 -8.79
N ARG A 66 -7.38 14.76 -8.81
CA ARG A 66 -7.85 16.06 -8.29
C ARG A 66 -8.69 16.81 -9.32
N CYS A 67 -8.36 16.65 -10.61
CA CYS A 67 -8.93 17.46 -11.69
C CYS A 67 -10.01 16.75 -12.52
N LEU A 68 -10.16 15.42 -12.39
CA LEU A 68 -11.22 14.66 -13.07
C LEU A 68 -12.58 14.79 -12.34
N PRO A 69 -13.69 14.97 -13.08
CA PRO A 69 -15.05 14.88 -12.51
C PRO A 69 -15.30 13.53 -11.80
N LEU A 70 -16.12 13.54 -10.75
CA LEU A 70 -16.35 12.39 -9.86
C LEU A 70 -16.60 11.05 -10.57
N ALA A 71 -17.43 11.04 -11.62
CA ALA A 71 -17.72 9.83 -12.39
C ALA A 71 -16.50 9.28 -13.14
N GLN A 72 -15.71 10.16 -13.78
CA GLN A 72 -14.48 9.77 -14.48
C GLN A 72 -13.38 9.36 -13.50
N ARG A 73 -13.28 10.06 -12.36
CA ARG A 73 -12.37 9.72 -11.26
C ARG A 73 -12.63 8.30 -10.74
N ALA A 74 -13.89 7.92 -10.51
CA ALA A 74 -14.25 6.58 -10.05
C ALA A 74 -13.87 5.47 -11.05
N GLN A 75 -13.91 5.74 -12.35
CA GLN A 75 -13.43 4.81 -13.38
C GLN A 75 -11.89 4.74 -13.40
N PHE A 76 -11.22 5.89 -13.27
CA PHE A 76 -9.75 5.98 -13.26
C PHE A 76 -9.14 5.30 -12.02
N GLN A 77 -9.76 5.43 -10.84
CA GLN A 77 -9.35 4.71 -9.61
C GLN A 77 -9.53 3.18 -9.70
N LYS A 78 -10.38 2.67 -10.60
CA LYS A 78 -10.45 1.22 -10.89
C LYS A 78 -9.33 0.73 -11.81
N GLN A 79 -8.69 1.63 -12.55
CA GLN A 79 -7.54 1.31 -13.42
C GLN A 79 -6.20 1.50 -12.69
N GLY A 80 -6.11 2.50 -11.81
CA GLY A 80 -4.88 2.83 -11.08
C GLY A 80 -3.78 3.40 -11.99
N VAL A 81 -2.54 3.32 -11.52
CA VAL A 81 -1.35 3.62 -12.32
C VAL A 81 -1.17 2.53 -13.38
N GLY A 82 -1.21 2.93 -14.65
CA GLY A 82 -1.16 1.99 -15.79
C GLY A 82 0.05 1.05 -15.76
N THR A 83 -0.16 -0.21 -16.16
CA THR A 83 0.77 -1.33 -15.95
C THR A 83 2.19 -1.08 -16.46
N ASN A 84 2.36 -0.37 -17.58
CA ASN A 84 3.67 0.00 -18.13
C ASN A 84 4.51 0.83 -17.15
N ASN A 85 3.87 1.62 -16.29
CA ASN A 85 4.55 2.42 -15.27
C ASN A 85 4.89 1.60 -14.02
N LEU A 86 4.09 0.57 -13.71
CA LEU A 86 4.43 -0.39 -12.65
C LEU A 86 5.69 -1.19 -12.99
N ALA A 87 5.96 -1.43 -14.28
CA ALA A 87 7.22 -2.04 -14.73
C ALA A 87 8.44 -1.17 -14.37
N TRP A 88 8.36 0.16 -14.49
CA TRP A 88 9.43 1.05 -14.04
C TRP A 88 9.68 0.94 -12.53
N ALA A 89 8.62 0.89 -11.71
CA ALA A 89 8.77 0.65 -10.26
C ALA A 89 9.37 -0.74 -9.93
N PHE A 90 9.05 -1.77 -10.72
CA PHE A 90 9.59 -3.12 -10.55
C PHE A 90 11.09 -3.17 -10.88
N HIS A 91 11.51 -2.48 -11.93
CA HIS A 91 12.92 -2.39 -12.33
C HIS A 91 13.74 -1.43 -11.46
N SER A 92 13.11 -0.43 -10.85
CA SER A 92 13.77 0.53 -9.95
C SER A 92 14.52 -0.15 -8.81
N GLU A 93 15.75 0.27 -8.55
CA GLU A 93 16.55 -0.21 -7.42
C GLU A 93 16.14 0.44 -6.10
N SER A 94 15.77 1.73 -6.13
CA SER A 94 15.38 2.56 -4.99
C SER A 94 13.89 2.37 -4.58
N GLN A 95 13.50 1.12 -4.32
CA GLN A 95 12.10 0.75 -4.04
C GLN A 95 11.59 1.21 -2.66
N GLU A 96 12.47 1.47 -1.70
CA GLU A 96 12.10 1.95 -0.36
C GLU A 96 11.87 3.47 -0.36
N GLU A 97 12.70 4.20 -1.10
CA GLU A 97 12.59 5.62 -1.40
C GLU A 97 11.28 5.91 -2.14
N LEU A 98 10.96 5.12 -3.18
CA LEU A 98 9.67 5.19 -3.89
C LEU A 98 8.46 4.97 -2.96
N LEU A 99 8.57 4.06 -2.00
CA LEU A 99 7.51 3.80 -1.04
C LEU A 99 7.33 4.97 -0.06
N ASN A 100 8.44 5.57 0.38
CA ASN A 100 8.45 6.72 1.28
C ASN A 100 7.97 8.01 0.60
N LEU A 101 8.10 8.14 -0.72
CA LEU A 101 7.53 9.24 -1.52
C LEU A 101 6.00 9.17 -1.70
N ILE A 102 5.33 8.11 -1.24
CA ILE A 102 3.85 8.02 -1.28
C ILE A 102 3.27 8.86 -0.14
N PRO A 103 2.48 9.94 -0.39
CA PRO A 103 2.13 10.91 0.64
C PRO A 103 1.28 10.36 1.82
N SER A 104 0.53 9.28 1.63
CA SER A 104 -0.18 8.60 2.72
C SER A 104 0.71 7.60 3.47
N PHE A 105 1.74 7.05 2.83
CA PHE A 105 2.74 6.19 3.50
C PHE A 105 3.69 7.03 4.36
N ALA A 106 4.18 8.16 3.84
CA ALA A 106 5.00 9.13 4.57
C ALA A 106 4.34 9.63 5.87
N LYS A 107 3.02 9.77 5.86
CA LYS A 107 2.21 10.17 7.03
C LYS A 107 1.85 9.02 7.98
N ALA A 108 2.26 7.79 7.66
CA ALA A 108 1.85 6.56 8.34
C ALA A 108 0.32 6.29 8.36
N GLU A 109 -0.41 6.88 7.42
CA GLU A 109 -1.87 6.71 7.21
C GLU A 109 -2.24 6.06 5.84
N PRO A 110 -1.51 5.05 5.33
CA PRO A 110 -1.86 4.43 4.05
C PRO A 110 -3.18 3.65 4.12
N THR A 111 -3.94 3.64 3.03
CA THR A 111 -5.16 2.84 2.87
C THR A 111 -5.01 1.85 1.72
N TRP A 112 -5.57 0.65 1.85
CA TRP A 112 -5.40 -0.41 0.84
C TRP A 112 -5.83 0.00 -0.58
N PRO A 113 -6.95 0.73 -0.80
CA PRO A 113 -7.29 1.23 -2.13
C PRO A 113 -6.19 2.07 -2.77
N GLN A 114 -5.55 2.99 -2.03
CA GLN A 114 -4.43 3.81 -2.54
C GLN A 114 -3.21 2.94 -2.89
N LEU A 115 -2.85 1.98 -2.03
CA LEU A 115 -1.71 1.10 -2.29
C LEU A 115 -1.98 0.12 -3.46
N ARG A 116 -3.25 -0.25 -3.68
CA ARG A 116 -3.73 -1.03 -4.83
C ARG A 116 -3.69 -0.20 -6.12
N GLU A 117 -4.13 1.05 -6.08
CA GLU A 117 -4.06 2.01 -7.20
C GLU A 117 -2.62 2.28 -7.64
N LEU A 118 -1.66 2.30 -6.71
CA LEU A 118 -0.22 2.45 -6.99
C LEU A 118 0.49 1.12 -7.28
N GLY A 119 -0.25 0.00 -7.33
CA GLY A 119 0.24 -1.31 -7.75
C GLY A 119 1.34 -1.92 -6.86
N ILE A 120 1.43 -1.54 -5.59
CA ILE A 120 2.60 -1.83 -4.72
C ILE A 120 2.92 -3.33 -4.60
N GLY A 121 1.89 -4.18 -4.57
CA GLY A 121 2.04 -5.64 -4.53
C GLY A 121 2.60 -6.28 -5.81
N TRP A 122 2.74 -5.52 -6.91
CA TRP A 122 3.33 -5.97 -8.17
C TRP A 122 4.82 -5.63 -8.30
N TRP A 123 5.27 -4.53 -7.68
CA TRP A 123 6.63 -4.02 -7.89
C TRP A 123 7.60 -4.19 -6.72
N ILE A 124 7.15 -4.28 -5.47
CA ILE A 124 8.08 -4.55 -4.35
C ILE A 124 8.68 -5.95 -4.48
N ARG A 125 9.99 -6.01 -4.71
CA ARG A 125 10.78 -7.25 -4.81
C ARG A 125 11.22 -7.77 -3.43
N ASN A 126 11.45 -6.89 -2.47
CA ASN A 126 11.92 -7.24 -1.13
C ASN A 126 10.75 -7.64 -0.21
N ILE A 127 10.66 -8.93 0.15
CA ILE A 127 9.63 -9.46 1.05
C ILE A 127 9.61 -8.82 2.44
N ASN A 128 10.73 -8.28 2.92
CA ASN A 128 10.79 -7.59 4.21
C ASN A 128 10.22 -6.17 4.11
N LEU A 129 10.53 -5.43 3.04
CA LEU A 129 9.90 -4.15 2.72
C LEU A 129 8.38 -4.30 2.55
N LEU A 130 7.92 -5.35 1.86
CA LEU A 130 6.50 -5.66 1.73
C LEU A 130 5.85 -5.94 3.11
N ARG A 131 6.52 -6.69 4.00
CA ARG A 131 6.04 -6.93 5.37
C ARG A 131 6.05 -5.67 6.24
N GLN A 132 6.98 -4.74 6.02
CA GLN A 132 6.97 -3.42 6.68
C GLN A 132 5.79 -2.59 6.16
N CYS A 133 5.60 -2.52 4.84
CA CYS A 133 4.49 -1.81 4.20
C CYS A 133 3.12 -2.29 4.72
N ILE A 134 2.88 -3.60 4.68
CA ILE A 134 1.63 -4.22 5.17
C ILE A 134 1.48 -4.08 6.70
N GLN A 135 2.58 -3.95 7.46
CA GLN A 135 2.51 -3.63 8.90
C GLN A 135 2.19 -2.16 9.19
N VAL A 136 2.60 -1.21 8.35
CA VAL A 136 2.14 0.19 8.45
C VAL A 136 0.65 0.27 8.09
N LEU A 137 0.21 -0.40 7.02
CA LEU A 137 -1.19 -0.53 6.63
C LEU A 137 -2.06 -1.15 7.75
N ALA A 138 -1.58 -2.21 8.41
CA ALA A 138 -2.27 -2.83 9.55
C ALA A 138 -2.35 -1.93 10.80
N LYS A 139 -1.39 -1.01 10.98
CA LYS A 139 -1.49 0.03 12.02
C LYS A 139 -2.49 1.11 11.63
N ALA A 140 -2.44 1.60 10.40
CA ALA A 140 -3.32 2.65 9.91
C ALA A 140 -4.80 2.22 9.92
N SER A 141 -5.11 1.00 9.46
CA SER A 141 -6.48 0.47 9.49
C SER A 141 -7.00 0.28 10.92
N TYR A 142 -6.14 -0.14 11.86
CA TYR A 142 -6.48 -0.14 13.28
C TYR A 142 -6.74 1.28 13.82
N MET A 143 -5.84 2.24 13.58
CA MET A 143 -5.96 3.58 14.17
C MET A 143 -7.18 4.36 13.63
N ALA A 144 -7.56 4.16 12.37
CA ALA A 144 -8.68 4.87 11.73
C ALA A 144 -10.06 4.62 12.38
N LYS A 145 -10.26 3.46 13.02
CA LYS A 145 -11.55 3.05 13.63
C LYS A 145 -11.44 2.43 15.02
N GLN A 146 -10.22 2.09 15.44
CA GLN A 146 -9.88 1.35 16.66
C GLN A 146 -10.57 -0.02 16.80
N ASP A 147 -10.96 -0.67 15.70
CA ASP A 147 -11.39 -2.08 15.69
C ASP A 147 -10.20 -2.99 15.32
N PRO A 148 -9.76 -3.91 16.20
CA PRO A 148 -8.72 -4.88 15.85
C PRO A 148 -9.08 -5.75 14.63
N MET A 149 -10.37 -5.94 14.32
CA MET A 149 -10.85 -6.75 13.19
C MET A 149 -10.45 -6.14 11.83
N ASP A 150 -10.43 -4.81 11.73
CA ASP A 150 -10.06 -4.09 10.49
C ASP A 150 -8.54 -4.13 10.21
N ALA A 151 -7.75 -4.61 11.18
CA ALA A 151 -6.35 -4.95 10.99
C ALA A 151 -6.09 -6.47 10.91
N ALA A 152 -7.10 -7.31 11.19
CA ALA A 152 -6.94 -8.75 11.29
C ALA A 152 -6.48 -9.39 9.98
N LEU A 153 -7.02 -8.96 8.83
CA LEU A 153 -6.65 -9.48 7.52
C LEU A 153 -5.14 -9.30 7.26
N TYR A 154 -4.62 -8.09 7.47
CA TYR A 154 -3.21 -7.75 7.25
C TYR A 154 -2.28 -8.46 8.25
N TYR A 155 -2.63 -8.50 9.54
CA TYR A 155 -1.81 -9.22 10.53
C TYR A 155 -1.78 -10.72 10.31
N LEU A 156 -2.91 -11.34 9.91
CA LEU A 156 -2.98 -12.78 9.67
C LEU A 156 -2.36 -13.19 8.32
N ALA A 157 -2.41 -12.34 7.29
CA ALA A 157 -1.64 -12.53 6.06
C ALA A 157 -0.12 -12.54 6.31
N MET A 158 0.36 -11.79 7.32
CA MET A 158 1.74 -11.85 7.80
C MET A 158 2.02 -12.97 8.83
N ASN A 159 1.04 -13.82 9.15
CA ASN A 159 1.07 -14.81 10.24
C ASN A 159 1.37 -14.22 11.65
N LYS A 160 1.08 -12.93 11.87
CA LYS A 160 1.33 -12.20 13.13
C LYS A 160 0.12 -12.26 14.08
N LYS A 161 -0.45 -13.45 14.32
CA LYS A 161 -1.61 -13.68 15.22
C LYS A 161 -1.42 -13.06 16.61
N SER A 162 -0.19 -13.06 17.13
CA SER A 162 0.17 -12.50 18.43
C SER A 162 -0.11 -11.00 18.55
N LEU A 163 0.06 -10.22 17.48
CA LEU A 163 -0.27 -8.79 17.49
C LEU A 163 -1.78 -8.57 17.60
N LEU A 164 -2.57 -9.32 16.82
CA LEU A 164 -4.03 -9.26 16.86
C LEU A 164 -4.59 -9.65 18.24
N TRP A 165 -4.03 -10.71 18.84
CA TRP A 165 -4.34 -11.10 20.23
C TRP A 165 -4.02 -9.99 21.24
N GLY A 166 -2.86 -9.33 21.10
CA GLY A 166 -2.49 -8.19 21.93
C GLY A 166 -3.45 -7.00 21.81
N LEU A 167 -3.94 -6.71 20.61
CA LEU A 167 -4.95 -5.65 20.39
C LEU A 167 -6.28 -5.97 21.07
N TYR A 168 -6.81 -7.20 20.96
CA TYR A 168 -8.02 -7.60 21.67
C TYR A 168 -7.86 -7.56 23.19
N ARG A 169 -6.68 -7.97 23.70
CA ARG A 169 -6.35 -7.88 25.13
C ARG A 169 -6.33 -6.42 25.61
N SER A 170 -5.77 -5.50 24.80
CA SER A 170 -5.76 -4.06 25.10
C SER A 170 -7.14 -3.40 24.96
N LYS A 171 -8.09 -4.02 24.25
CA LYS A 171 -9.50 -3.62 24.14
C LYS A 171 -10.39 -4.25 25.21
N HIS A 172 -9.83 -5.05 26.12
CA HIS A 172 -10.55 -5.83 27.14
C HIS A 172 -11.64 -6.77 26.58
N ASP A 173 -11.53 -7.18 25.32
CA ASP A 173 -12.43 -8.18 24.73
C ASP A 173 -11.96 -9.58 25.13
N GLU A 174 -12.43 -10.05 26.29
CA GLU A 174 -12.10 -11.38 26.81
C GLU A 174 -12.49 -12.50 25.84
N ARG A 175 -13.62 -12.35 25.11
CA ARG A 175 -14.13 -13.37 24.20
C ARG A 175 -13.19 -13.56 23.02
N MET A 176 -12.76 -12.48 22.38
CA MET A 176 -11.84 -12.54 21.25
C MET A 176 -10.40 -12.80 21.70
N THR A 177 -9.99 -12.30 22.87
CA THR A 177 -8.69 -12.64 23.48
C THR A 177 -8.57 -14.14 23.78
N ASN A 178 -9.61 -14.74 24.37
CA ASN A 178 -9.68 -16.18 24.64
C ASN A 178 -9.94 -17.02 23.40
N PHE A 179 -10.45 -16.44 22.30
CA PHE A 179 -10.51 -17.11 21.01
C PHE A 179 -9.12 -17.13 20.33
N PHE A 180 -8.46 -15.97 20.24
CA PHE A 180 -7.17 -15.82 19.53
C PHE A 180 -5.98 -16.40 20.30
N SER A 181 -6.09 -16.71 21.60
CA SER A 181 -5.04 -17.45 22.33
C SER A 181 -4.83 -18.86 21.77
N ASN A 182 -5.91 -19.55 21.37
CA ASN A 182 -5.91 -20.96 20.96
C ASN A 182 -4.98 -21.28 19.76
N ASN A 183 -4.61 -22.55 19.67
CA ASN A 183 -3.79 -23.10 18.60
C ASN A 183 -4.64 -23.51 17.39
N PHE A 184 -4.62 -22.72 16.32
CA PHE A 184 -5.45 -22.94 15.12
C PHE A 184 -4.94 -24.06 14.21
N ASN A 185 -3.78 -24.67 14.51
CA ASN A 185 -3.35 -25.91 13.87
C ASN A 185 -4.20 -27.11 14.32
N GLU A 186 -4.85 -27.02 15.49
CA GLU A 186 -5.77 -28.06 15.96
C GLU A 186 -7.10 -28.02 15.21
N ASP A 187 -7.55 -29.21 14.80
CA ASP A 187 -8.78 -29.43 14.05
C ASP A 187 -10.03 -28.78 14.70
N ARG A 188 -10.08 -28.76 16.05
CA ARG A 188 -11.14 -28.12 16.84
C ARG A 188 -11.21 -26.60 16.60
N TRP A 189 -10.08 -25.91 16.71
CA TRP A 189 -10.02 -24.46 16.58
C TRP A 189 -10.04 -24.02 15.12
N ARG A 190 -9.46 -24.81 14.20
CA ARG A 190 -9.63 -24.64 12.75
C ARG A 190 -11.11 -24.65 12.35
N LYS A 191 -11.88 -25.64 12.83
CA LYS A 191 -13.34 -25.72 12.61
C LYS A 191 -14.11 -24.56 13.25
N ALA A 192 -13.66 -24.03 14.39
CA ALA A 192 -14.26 -22.84 15.00
C ALA A 192 -13.99 -21.56 14.18
N ALA A 193 -12.77 -21.37 13.68
CA ALA A 193 -12.43 -20.25 12.79
C ALA A 193 -13.24 -20.29 11.48
N LEU A 194 -13.38 -21.46 10.84
CA LEU A 194 -14.23 -21.61 9.65
C LEU A 194 -15.70 -21.26 9.94
N LYS A 195 -16.28 -21.69 11.07
CA LYS A 195 -17.65 -21.30 11.46
C LYS A 195 -17.80 -19.79 11.60
N ASN A 196 -16.82 -19.09 12.17
CA ASN A 196 -16.82 -17.63 12.26
C ASN A 196 -16.71 -16.97 10.87
N ALA A 197 -15.88 -17.51 9.97
CA ALA A 197 -15.74 -17.02 8.60
C ALA A 197 -17.07 -17.08 7.83
N TYR A 198 -17.73 -18.25 7.83
CA TYR A 198 -19.04 -18.41 7.17
C TYR A 198 -20.14 -17.53 7.80
N ALA A 199 -20.11 -17.30 9.12
CA ALA A 199 -21.02 -16.38 9.80
C ALA A 199 -20.77 -14.89 9.46
N LEU A 200 -19.60 -14.53 8.94
CA LEU A 200 -19.26 -13.19 8.46
C LEU A 200 -19.60 -13.01 6.97
N LEU A 201 -19.45 -14.06 6.15
CA LEU A 201 -19.98 -14.06 4.77
C LEU A 201 -21.49 -13.82 4.74
N GLY A 202 -22.25 -14.48 5.64
CA GLY A 202 -23.69 -14.24 5.81
C GLY A 202 -24.06 -12.82 6.30
N LYS A 203 -23.07 -11.98 6.60
CA LYS A 203 -23.22 -10.55 6.97
C LYS A 203 -22.57 -9.61 5.96
N GLN A 204 -22.18 -10.10 4.78
CA GLN A 204 -21.46 -9.34 3.74
C GLN A 204 -20.17 -8.67 4.24
N ARG A 205 -19.47 -9.30 5.21
CA ARG A 205 -18.20 -8.82 5.77
C ARG A 205 -17.03 -9.64 5.22
N PHE A 206 -16.74 -9.48 3.93
CA PHE A 206 -15.82 -10.35 3.19
C PHE A 206 -14.36 -10.22 3.65
N GLU A 207 -13.84 -9.00 3.88
CA GLU A 207 -12.50 -8.79 4.45
C GLU A 207 -12.31 -9.51 5.81
N HIS A 208 -13.31 -9.39 6.70
CA HIS A 208 -13.29 -10.05 8.01
C HIS A 208 -13.39 -11.57 7.86
N ALA A 209 -14.26 -12.07 6.98
CA ALA A 209 -14.38 -13.50 6.70
C ALA A 209 -13.06 -14.09 6.16
N ALA A 210 -12.39 -13.38 5.24
CA ALA A 210 -11.09 -13.76 4.71
C ALA A 210 -10.01 -13.84 5.79
N ALA A 211 -10.02 -12.92 6.77
CA ALA A 211 -9.13 -12.99 7.93
C ALA A 211 -9.32 -14.30 8.73
N PHE A 212 -10.56 -14.76 8.95
CA PHE A 212 -10.84 -16.04 9.61
C PHE A 212 -10.54 -17.27 8.71
N PHE A 213 -10.66 -17.16 7.38
CA PHE A 213 -10.23 -18.22 6.46
C PHE A 213 -8.69 -18.38 6.48
N LEU A 214 -7.93 -17.29 6.52
CA LEU A 214 -6.47 -17.32 6.74
C LEU A 214 -6.11 -17.93 8.11
N LEU A 215 -6.82 -17.53 9.18
CA LEU A 215 -6.63 -18.11 10.52
C LEU A 215 -6.87 -19.64 10.54
N ALA A 216 -7.79 -20.12 9.71
CA ALA A 216 -8.07 -21.54 9.53
C ALA A 216 -7.12 -22.26 8.54
N GLY A 217 -6.10 -21.59 8.01
CA GLY A 217 -5.20 -22.12 6.98
C GLY A 217 -5.83 -22.33 5.61
N ASN A 218 -7.06 -21.86 5.38
CA ASN A 218 -7.78 -22.03 4.12
C ASN A 218 -7.54 -20.83 3.18
N LEU A 219 -6.35 -20.82 2.58
CA LEU A 219 -5.92 -19.77 1.65
C LEU A 219 -6.83 -19.65 0.42
N LYS A 220 -7.41 -20.76 -0.07
CA LYS A 220 -8.24 -20.77 -1.29
C LYS A 220 -9.52 -19.94 -1.10
N ASP A 221 -10.26 -20.18 -0.02
CA ASP A 221 -11.47 -19.40 0.27
C ASP A 221 -11.12 -17.96 0.68
N ALA A 222 -10.03 -17.74 1.42
CA ALA A 222 -9.57 -16.38 1.74
C ALA A 222 -9.32 -15.52 0.48
N VAL A 223 -8.55 -16.05 -0.49
CA VAL A 223 -8.26 -15.37 -1.75
C VAL A 223 -9.53 -15.16 -2.58
N LYS A 224 -10.42 -16.17 -2.65
CA LYS A 224 -11.69 -16.07 -3.37
C LYS A 224 -12.52 -14.87 -2.90
N TYR A 225 -12.76 -14.73 -1.59
CA TYR A 225 -13.61 -13.66 -1.08
C TYR A 225 -12.93 -12.28 -1.06
N VAL A 226 -11.59 -12.19 -1.09
CA VAL A 226 -10.87 -10.91 -1.28
C VAL A 226 -10.85 -10.45 -2.75
N LEU A 227 -11.00 -11.35 -3.71
CA LEU A 227 -11.03 -11.03 -5.15
C LEU A 227 -12.44 -10.83 -5.73
N THR A 228 -13.49 -10.93 -4.91
CA THR A 228 -14.89 -10.78 -5.36
C THR A 228 -15.48 -9.40 -5.02
N ASP A 229 -14.74 -8.55 -4.28
CA ASP A 229 -15.07 -7.16 -3.91
C ASP A 229 -14.24 -6.12 -4.71
#